data_AF-A0A812TSB4-F1
#
_entry.id   AF-A0A812TSB4-F1
#
_cell.length_a   1.000
_cell.length_b   1.000
_cell.length_c   1.000
_cell.angle_alpha   90.00
_cell.angle_beta   90.00
_cell.angle_gamma   90.00
#
_symmetry.space_group_name_H-M   'P 1'
#
loop_
_entity.id
_entity.type
_entity.pdbx_description
1 polymer ?
#
loop_
_entity_poly.entity_id
_entity_poly.type
_entity_poly.pdbx_seq_one_letter_code
_entity_poly.pdbx_strand_id
1 'polypeptide(L)'
;MALWPHRLQRAATSARTLASTQRDAEVILDICQEVLPFLAAHTDSVHEVKEKNQRLRSILKKLHWPRLRSFEVNGKVHHLPIDAPCGTSPAQAAPPTTTLEYLTGFFDGDGCVTADGKALSGCRVSVGQSVQRAGVLLLFQERFGGRIIRNCDGVGLCQPMLAWGVCGERAKRASHALATHSITKRKQLLLAADWPHDRHCRVALTSELHALKQQDSATPRQCTLEYFTGLFDADGCIKISTNGALCLQIGQKFASVLQCLQDFLARDFGIDSQVQSYGSITRFYISRTSSCKHVLQAMLRAGLRCKAEQAQLALGLTSSNAAEVRSAMSELAGNQSFGKKLDEDGLHRSRLIRNAHGQARRYERQGNLIDTRTKLQEITAMKTEHERCNAKFENLQLSEYIRKIHHRHRESHVSQDASPC
;
A
#
# COMPACT_ATOMS: atom_id res chain seq x y z
N MET A 1 -2.76 -28.79 -47.99
CA MET A 1 -4.10 -28.41 -47.47
C MET A 1 -4.13 -28.02 -45.98
N ALA A 2 -3.00 -27.68 -45.33
CA ALA A 2 -2.95 -27.38 -43.88
C ALA A 2 -2.95 -25.87 -43.50
N LEU A 3 -3.11 -24.94 -44.46
CA LEU A 3 -3.01 -23.48 -44.22
C LEU A 3 -4.34 -22.80 -43.85
N TRP A 4 -5.48 -23.49 -43.99
CA TRP A 4 -6.81 -22.91 -43.74
C TRP A 4 -7.14 -22.69 -42.25
N PRO A 5 -6.80 -23.62 -41.32
CA PRO A 5 -7.14 -23.47 -39.90
C PRO A 5 -6.45 -22.26 -39.25
N HIS A 6 -5.21 -21.98 -39.63
CA HIS A 6 -4.45 -20.85 -39.09
C HIS A 6 -5.01 -19.49 -39.49
N ARG A 7 -5.54 -19.34 -40.71
CA ARG A 7 -6.15 -18.07 -41.17
C ARG A 7 -7.45 -17.77 -40.44
N LEU A 8 -8.30 -18.78 -40.22
CA LEU A 8 -9.54 -18.62 -39.46
C LEU A 8 -9.26 -18.27 -37.99
N GLN A 9 -8.26 -18.89 -37.37
CA GLN A 9 -7.88 -18.59 -35.98
C GLN A 9 -7.31 -17.18 -35.82
N ARG A 10 -6.51 -16.70 -36.79
CA ARG A 10 -6.03 -15.30 -36.81
C ARG A 10 -7.18 -14.31 -37.02
N ALA A 11 -8.08 -14.57 -37.95
CA ALA A 11 -9.25 -13.71 -38.19
C ALA A 11 -10.17 -13.63 -36.96
N ALA A 12 -10.44 -14.76 -36.29
CA ALA A 12 -11.23 -14.79 -35.07
C ALA A 12 -10.56 -14.06 -33.90
N THR A 13 -9.24 -14.16 -33.76
CA THR A 13 -8.47 -13.44 -32.73
C THR A 13 -8.46 -11.93 -33.00
N SER A 14 -8.28 -11.53 -34.27
CA SER A 14 -8.35 -10.14 -34.69
C SER A 14 -9.74 -9.54 -34.46
N ALA A 15 -10.81 -10.24 -34.85
CA ALA A 15 -12.19 -9.80 -34.63
C ALA A 15 -12.54 -9.64 -33.13
N ARG A 16 -12.07 -10.56 -32.27
CA ARG A 16 -12.25 -10.44 -30.80
C ARG A 16 -11.49 -9.25 -30.23
N THR A 17 -10.30 -8.95 -30.77
CA THR A 17 -9.47 -7.82 -30.33
C THR A 17 -10.14 -6.50 -30.73
N LEU A 18 -10.58 -6.38 -31.98
CA LEU A 18 -11.33 -5.21 -32.47
C LEU A 18 -12.62 -4.98 -31.67
N ALA A 19 -13.40 -6.03 -31.41
CA ALA A 19 -14.62 -5.91 -30.62
C ALA A 19 -14.35 -5.51 -29.15
N SER A 20 -13.21 -5.91 -28.58
CA SER A 20 -12.79 -5.44 -27.25
C SER A 20 -12.41 -3.96 -27.30
N THR A 21 -11.57 -3.56 -28.26
CA THR A 21 -11.11 -2.17 -28.41
C THR A 21 -12.28 -1.22 -28.67
N GLN A 22 -13.27 -1.62 -29.47
CA GLN A 22 -14.44 -0.79 -29.72
C GLN A 22 -15.29 -0.59 -28.46
N ARG A 23 -15.55 -1.66 -27.68
CA ARG A 23 -16.27 -1.54 -26.40
C ARG A 23 -15.51 -0.65 -25.42
N ASP A 24 -14.19 -0.81 -25.33
CA ASP A 24 -13.37 -0.01 -24.43
C ASP A 24 -13.37 1.48 -24.84
N ALA A 25 -13.36 1.78 -26.15
CA ALA A 25 -13.45 3.14 -26.68
C ALA A 25 -14.81 3.81 -26.41
N GLU A 26 -15.92 3.07 -26.56
CA GLU A 26 -17.27 3.55 -26.24
C GLU A 26 -17.40 3.87 -24.74
N VAL A 27 -16.86 3.00 -23.87
CA VAL A 27 -16.81 3.22 -22.42
C VAL A 27 -16.01 4.50 -22.05
N ILE A 28 -14.98 4.85 -22.84
CA ILE A 28 -14.16 6.04 -22.58
C ILE A 28 -14.90 7.35 -22.86
N LEU A 29 -15.68 7.43 -23.94
CA LEU A 29 -16.43 8.64 -24.28
C LEU A 29 -17.57 8.87 -23.30
N ASP A 30 -18.23 7.79 -22.89
CA ASP A 30 -19.36 7.82 -21.96
C ASP A 30 -18.95 8.43 -20.61
N ILE A 31 -17.85 7.96 -20.02
CA ILE A 31 -17.48 8.39 -18.66
C ILE A 31 -17.03 9.87 -18.61
N CYS A 32 -16.44 10.41 -19.67
CA CYS A 32 -16.14 11.84 -19.71
C CYS A 32 -17.42 12.69 -19.69
N GLN A 33 -18.48 12.24 -20.35
CA GLN A 33 -19.79 12.89 -20.32
C GLN A 33 -20.49 12.67 -18.98
N GLU A 34 -20.33 11.50 -18.37
CA GLU A 34 -20.88 11.21 -17.03
C GLU A 34 -20.25 12.07 -15.93
N VAL A 35 -18.96 12.42 -16.00
CA VAL A 35 -18.27 13.16 -14.92
C VAL A 35 -18.65 14.64 -14.89
N LEU A 36 -18.86 15.27 -16.05
CA LEU A 36 -19.06 16.73 -16.16
C LEU A 36 -20.23 17.27 -15.31
N PRO A 37 -21.42 16.65 -15.29
CA PRO A 37 -22.55 17.10 -14.46
C PRO A 37 -22.26 17.09 -12.95
N PHE A 38 -21.27 16.32 -12.51
CA PHE A 38 -20.93 16.16 -11.09
C PHE A 38 -19.76 17.05 -10.65
N LEU A 39 -19.29 17.97 -11.50
CA LEU A 39 -18.33 18.98 -11.08
C LEU A 39 -19.02 20.01 -10.19
N ALA A 40 -18.34 20.37 -9.09
CA ALA A 40 -18.82 21.38 -8.17
C ALA A 40 -18.81 22.77 -8.83
N ALA A 41 -19.95 23.44 -8.84
CA ALA A 41 -20.07 24.82 -9.27
C ALA A 41 -19.72 25.79 -8.12
N HIS A 42 -19.47 27.06 -8.46
CA HIS A 42 -19.22 28.08 -7.43
C HIS A 42 -20.43 28.31 -6.52
N THR A 43 -21.64 28.20 -7.08
CA THR A 43 -22.93 28.42 -6.41
C THR A 43 -23.41 27.23 -5.57
N ASP A 44 -22.82 26.04 -5.74
CA ASP A 44 -23.25 24.85 -5.01
C ASP A 44 -23.07 25.02 -3.50
N SER A 45 -24.09 24.64 -2.75
CA SER A 45 -24.09 24.45 -1.31
C SER A 45 -23.18 23.28 -0.91
N VAL A 46 -22.80 23.22 0.38
CA VAL A 46 -22.00 22.11 0.92
C VAL A 46 -22.68 20.75 0.69
N HIS A 47 -24.01 20.71 0.79
CA HIS A 47 -24.78 19.47 0.63
C HIS A 47 -24.73 18.97 -0.82
N GLU A 48 -24.96 19.85 -1.80
CA GLU A 48 -24.90 19.53 -3.23
C GLU A 48 -23.50 19.04 -3.63
N VAL A 49 -22.44 19.70 -3.17
CA VAL A 49 -21.06 19.25 -3.44
C VAL A 49 -20.80 17.87 -2.83
N LYS A 50 -21.28 17.60 -1.60
CA LYS A 50 -21.15 16.28 -0.96
C LYS A 50 -21.93 15.21 -1.74
N GLU A 51 -23.11 15.50 -2.26
CA GLU A 51 -23.86 14.57 -3.12
C GLU A 51 -23.09 14.29 -4.42
N LYS A 52 -22.60 15.33 -5.09
CA LYS A 52 -21.74 15.20 -6.27
C LYS A 52 -20.50 14.33 -6.00
N ASN A 53 -19.84 14.50 -4.86
CA ASN A 53 -18.71 13.65 -4.44
C ASN A 53 -19.13 12.18 -4.27
N GLN A 54 -20.31 11.91 -3.71
CA GLN A 54 -20.84 10.56 -3.59
C GLN A 54 -21.11 9.92 -4.96
N ARG A 55 -21.63 10.70 -5.92
CA ARG A 55 -21.82 10.25 -7.31
C ARG A 55 -20.48 9.93 -7.97
N LEU A 56 -19.50 10.82 -7.90
CA LEU A 56 -18.14 10.58 -8.41
C LEU A 56 -17.49 9.34 -7.76
N ARG A 57 -17.63 9.16 -6.44
CA ARG A 57 -17.15 7.95 -5.75
C ARG A 57 -17.86 6.69 -6.24
N SER A 58 -19.13 6.78 -6.61
CA SER A 58 -19.90 5.65 -7.15
C SER A 58 -19.45 5.28 -8.56
N ILE A 59 -19.15 6.26 -9.42
CA ILE A 59 -18.51 6.03 -10.73
C ILE A 59 -17.14 5.37 -10.52
N LEU A 60 -16.31 5.95 -9.64
CA LEU A 60 -14.96 5.46 -9.38
C LEU A 60 -14.95 4.01 -8.87
N LYS A 61 -15.92 3.61 -8.03
CA LYS A 61 -16.06 2.21 -7.56
C LYS A 61 -16.33 1.20 -8.66
N LYS A 62 -16.83 1.63 -9.82
CA LYS A 62 -17.11 0.77 -10.99
C LYS A 62 -16.02 0.85 -12.05
N LEU A 63 -15.18 1.87 -11.97
CA LEU A 63 -14.14 2.13 -12.95
C LEU A 63 -12.99 1.13 -12.78
N HIS A 64 -12.84 0.24 -13.76
CA HIS A 64 -11.76 -0.74 -13.78
C HIS A 64 -10.47 -0.07 -14.25
N TRP A 65 -9.35 -0.54 -13.73
CA TRP A 65 -8.05 -0.20 -14.29
C TRP A 65 -7.78 -1.00 -15.58
N PRO A 66 -6.94 -0.51 -16.50
CA PRO A 66 -6.52 -1.28 -17.66
C PRO A 66 -5.81 -2.56 -17.20
N ARG A 67 -6.00 -3.61 -17.99
CA ARG A 67 -5.41 -4.91 -17.71
C ARG A 67 -3.89 -4.81 -17.63
N LEU A 68 -3.32 -5.12 -16.46
CA LEU A 68 -1.87 -5.05 -16.27
C LEU A 68 -1.18 -6.20 -17.02
N ARG A 69 -0.39 -5.85 -18.05
CA ARG A 69 0.38 -6.80 -18.88
C ARG A 69 1.89 -6.73 -18.66
N SER A 70 2.38 -5.59 -18.18
CA SER A 70 3.78 -5.37 -17.83
C SER A 70 3.88 -4.33 -16.73
N PHE A 71 5.04 -4.22 -16.10
CA PHE A 71 5.36 -3.17 -15.15
C PHE A 71 6.82 -2.79 -15.27
N GLU A 72 7.19 -1.61 -14.78
CA GLU A 72 8.55 -1.10 -14.84
C GLU A 72 9.19 -1.05 -13.46
N VAL A 73 10.44 -1.48 -13.35
CA VAL A 73 11.27 -1.31 -12.15
C VAL A 73 12.65 -0.85 -12.61
N ASN A 74 13.13 0.27 -12.08
CA ASN A 74 14.44 0.85 -12.39
C ASN A 74 14.70 1.01 -13.91
N GLY A 75 13.74 1.54 -14.67
CA GLY A 75 13.88 1.73 -16.12
C GLY A 75 13.66 0.46 -16.96
N LYS A 76 13.49 -0.71 -16.33
CA LYS A 76 13.33 -1.98 -17.04
C LYS A 76 11.86 -2.42 -17.03
N VAL A 77 11.32 -2.66 -18.23
CA VAL A 77 9.97 -3.21 -18.41
C VAL A 77 10.00 -4.73 -18.25
N HIS A 78 9.08 -5.25 -17.44
CA HIS A 78 8.90 -6.68 -17.21
C HIS A 78 7.48 -7.11 -17.64
N HIS A 79 7.40 -8.07 -18.55
CA HIS A 79 6.11 -8.61 -19.02
C HIS A 79 5.59 -9.70 -18.10
N LEU A 80 4.28 -9.71 -17.88
CA LEU A 80 3.58 -10.69 -17.05
C LEU A 80 3.03 -11.83 -17.92
N PRO A 81 3.10 -13.09 -17.46
CA PRO A 81 3.77 -13.53 -16.24
C PRO A 81 5.30 -13.44 -16.33
N ILE A 82 5.96 -13.24 -15.18
CA ILE A 82 7.41 -13.42 -15.09
C ILE A 82 7.67 -14.76 -14.43
N ASP A 83 8.22 -15.70 -15.18
CA ASP A 83 8.72 -16.96 -14.65
C ASP A 83 10.18 -16.82 -14.25
N ALA A 84 10.59 -17.48 -13.16
CA ALA A 84 12.00 -17.56 -12.81
C ALA A 84 12.79 -18.23 -13.95
N PRO A 85 14.03 -17.77 -14.27
CA PRO A 85 14.82 -18.32 -15.37
C PRO A 85 14.98 -19.83 -15.23
N CYS A 86 14.48 -20.58 -16.22
CA CYS A 86 14.55 -22.04 -16.23
C CYS A 86 16.03 -22.46 -16.19
N GLY A 87 16.43 -23.24 -15.18
CA GLY A 87 17.79 -23.77 -15.10
C GLY A 87 18.82 -22.91 -14.36
N THR A 88 18.43 -21.76 -13.81
CA THR A 88 19.23 -21.17 -12.72
C THR A 88 19.01 -22.00 -11.46
N SER A 89 19.71 -23.13 -11.38
CA SER A 89 20.05 -23.67 -10.06
C SER A 89 20.63 -22.52 -9.25
N PRO A 90 20.27 -22.34 -7.97
CA PRO A 90 20.88 -21.35 -7.09
C PRO A 90 22.35 -21.72 -6.86
N ALA A 91 23.16 -21.62 -7.90
CA ALA A 91 24.54 -22.01 -7.97
C ALA A 91 25.36 -20.75 -7.74
N GLN A 92 25.75 -20.56 -6.47
CA GLN A 92 27.17 -20.52 -6.02
C GLN A 92 27.53 -19.44 -4.99
N ALA A 93 26.63 -18.53 -4.62
CA ALA A 93 26.82 -17.73 -3.41
C ALA A 93 25.56 -17.76 -2.56
N ALA A 94 25.68 -18.18 -1.30
CA ALA A 94 24.68 -17.84 -0.30
C ALA A 94 24.54 -16.31 -0.33
N PRO A 95 23.35 -15.77 -0.60
CA PRO A 95 23.19 -14.33 -0.67
C PRO A 95 23.51 -13.71 0.69
N PRO A 96 23.88 -12.42 0.71
CA PRO A 96 24.13 -11.73 1.97
C PRO A 96 22.98 -11.96 2.96
N THR A 97 23.33 -12.34 4.19
CA THR A 97 22.37 -12.58 5.29
C THR A 97 21.41 -11.41 5.46
N THR A 98 21.90 -10.18 5.27
CA THR A 98 21.15 -8.93 5.32
C THR A 98 19.94 -8.89 4.37
N THR A 99 20.09 -9.40 3.15
CA THR A 99 18.98 -9.48 2.18
C THR A 99 17.91 -10.46 2.64
N LEU A 100 18.30 -11.60 3.23
CA LEU A 100 17.34 -12.58 3.75
C LEU A 100 16.58 -12.02 4.95
N GLU A 101 17.24 -11.31 5.85
CA GLU A 101 16.61 -10.64 6.99
C GLU A 101 15.59 -9.59 6.54
N TYR A 102 15.97 -8.73 5.58
CA TYR A 102 15.05 -7.78 4.96
C TYR A 102 13.82 -8.46 4.35
N LEU A 103 14.02 -9.49 3.49
CA LEU A 103 12.91 -10.19 2.86
C LEU A 103 12.02 -10.90 3.88
N THR A 104 12.61 -11.36 4.99
CA THR A 104 11.86 -11.99 6.07
C THR A 104 11.00 -10.99 6.83
N GLY A 105 11.54 -9.81 7.17
CA GLY A 105 10.76 -8.73 7.76
C GLY A 105 9.60 -8.30 6.85
N PHE A 106 9.87 -8.15 5.54
CA PHE A 106 8.84 -7.82 4.57
C PHE A 106 7.76 -8.90 4.48
N PHE A 107 8.16 -10.17 4.47
CA PHE A 107 7.23 -11.29 4.49
C PHE A 107 6.38 -11.34 5.77
N ASP A 108 6.96 -11.00 6.92
CA ASP A 108 6.24 -10.93 8.18
C ASP A 108 5.18 -9.83 8.22
N GLY A 109 5.28 -8.80 7.37
CA GLY A 109 4.19 -7.88 7.09
C GLY A 109 3.22 -8.39 6.02
N ASP A 110 3.64 -8.33 4.75
CA ASP A 110 2.76 -8.52 3.59
C ASP A 110 2.74 -9.96 3.02
N GLY A 111 3.58 -10.84 3.55
CA GLY A 111 3.64 -12.24 3.15
C GLY A 111 2.46 -13.07 3.66
N CYS A 112 2.16 -14.15 2.94
CA CYS A 112 1.10 -15.08 3.30
C CYS A 112 1.53 -16.53 3.03
N VAL A 113 1.22 -17.39 3.99
CA VAL A 113 1.29 -18.86 3.87
C VAL A 113 -0.14 -19.38 3.77
N THR A 114 -0.42 -20.18 2.74
CA THR A 114 -1.75 -20.77 2.51
C THR A 114 -1.64 -22.21 2.05
N ALA A 115 -2.56 -23.08 2.48
CA ALA A 115 -2.77 -24.37 1.86
C ALA A 115 -3.29 -24.19 0.42
N ASP A 116 -2.83 -25.05 -0.50
CA ASP A 116 -3.17 -24.96 -1.91
C ASP A 116 -4.56 -25.57 -2.19
N GLY A 117 -5.56 -24.68 -2.25
CA GLY A 117 -6.90 -24.96 -2.78
C GLY A 117 -7.70 -26.06 -2.06
N LYS A 118 -8.81 -26.47 -2.69
CA LYS A 118 -9.73 -27.51 -2.16
C LYS A 118 -9.10 -28.90 -2.15
N ALA A 119 -8.13 -29.16 -3.04
CA ALA A 119 -7.45 -30.44 -3.16
C ALA A 119 -6.36 -30.63 -2.08
N LEU A 120 -5.96 -29.57 -1.37
CA LEU A 120 -4.83 -29.58 -0.44
C LEU A 120 -3.60 -30.20 -1.12
N SER A 121 -3.31 -29.84 -2.37
CA SER A 121 -2.21 -30.41 -3.16
C SER A 121 -0.83 -30.07 -2.59
N GLY A 122 -0.74 -29.00 -1.81
CA GLY A 122 0.50 -28.54 -1.19
C GLY A 122 0.30 -27.27 -0.35
N CYS A 123 1.39 -26.55 -0.15
CA CYS A 123 1.41 -25.22 0.45
C CYS A 123 1.91 -24.20 -0.57
N ARG A 124 1.41 -22.97 -0.45
CA ARG A 124 1.82 -21.80 -1.22
C ARG A 124 2.35 -20.73 -0.27
N VAL A 125 3.51 -20.19 -0.62
CA VAL A 125 4.08 -18.98 -0.02
C VAL A 125 3.95 -17.87 -1.06
N SER A 126 3.44 -16.71 -0.65
CA SER A 126 3.22 -15.60 -1.57
C SER A 126 3.37 -14.24 -0.89
N VAL A 127 3.67 -13.23 -1.70
CA VAL A 127 3.71 -11.81 -1.30
C VAL A 127 2.97 -11.01 -2.36
N GLY A 128 2.02 -10.19 -1.93
CA GLY A 128 1.30 -9.27 -2.81
C GLY A 128 1.85 -7.85 -2.69
N GLN A 129 1.92 -7.11 -3.81
CA GLN A 129 2.23 -5.67 -3.78
C GLN A 129 1.52 -4.89 -4.88
N SER A 130 1.38 -3.58 -4.66
CA SER A 130 0.97 -2.67 -5.73
C SER A 130 2.02 -2.63 -6.83
N VAL A 131 1.59 -2.36 -8.06
CA VAL A 131 2.51 -2.25 -9.21
C VAL A 131 3.60 -1.20 -9.00
N GLN A 132 3.31 -0.12 -8.26
CA GLN A 132 4.27 0.94 -7.93
C GLN A 132 5.42 0.47 -7.03
N ARG A 133 5.26 -0.66 -6.34
CA ARG A 133 6.22 -1.23 -5.39
C ARG A 133 6.68 -2.63 -5.80
N ALA A 134 6.55 -2.96 -7.08
CA ALA A 134 6.82 -4.29 -7.63
C ALA A 134 8.28 -4.75 -7.48
N GLY A 135 9.23 -3.82 -7.28
CA GLY A 135 10.65 -4.15 -7.16
C GLY A 135 10.97 -5.17 -6.07
N VAL A 136 10.23 -5.17 -4.94
CA VAL A 136 10.43 -6.17 -3.89
C VAL A 136 10.04 -7.59 -4.33
N LEU A 137 9.06 -7.73 -5.23
CA LEU A 137 8.65 -9.03 -5.76
C LEU A 137 9.74 -9.66 -6.63
N LEU A 138 10.51 -8.84 -7.36
CA LEU A 138 11.67 -9.29 -8.13
C LEU A 138 12.76 -9.84 -7.20
N LEU A 139 12.97 -9.24 -6.01
CA LEU A 139 13.91 -9.77 -5.02
C LEU A 139 13.47 -11.12 -4.46
N PHE A 140 12.17 -11.29 -4.18
CA PHE A 140 11.63 -12.59 -3.79
C PHE A 140 11.81 -13.63 -4.90
N GLN A 141 11.55 -13.26 -6.16
CA GLN A 141 11.73 -14.14 -7.31
C GLN A 141 13.19 -14.53 -7.51
N GLU A 142 14.12 -13.58 -7.42
CA GLU A 142 15.55 -13.83 -7.52
C GLU A 142 16.03 -14.75 -6.40
N ARG A 143 15.57 -14.52 -5.16
CA ARG A 143 16.04 -15.25 -3.99
C ARG A 143 15.49 -16.68 -3.89
N PHE A 144 14.22 -16.86 -4.25
CA PHE A 144 13.46 -18.09 -3.97
C PHE A 144 12.89 -18.76 -5.23
N GLY A 145 13.12 -18.17 -6.41
CA GLY A 145 12.49 -18.57 -7.67
C GLY A 145 11.00 -18.25 -7.67
N GLY A 146 10.22 -19.05 -8.41
CA GLY A 146 8.77 -18.89 -8.49
C GLY A 146 8.33 -17.98 -9.62
N ARG A 147 7.13 -17.42 -9.47
CA ARG A 147 6.47 -16.67 -10.54
C ARG A 147 5.87 -15.39 -9.99
N ILE A 148 6.02 -14.31 -10.75
CA ILE A 148 5.28 -13.06 -10.53
C ILE A 148 4.13 -13.03 -11.50
N ILE A 149 2.92 -12.96 -10.96
CA ILE A 149 1.69 -12.87 -11.72
C ILE A 149 0.95 -11.60 -11.36
N ARG A 150 0.05 -11.20 -12.26
CA ARG A 150 -1.00 -10.27 -11.92
C ARG A 150 -1.95 -10.92 -10.90
N ASN A 151 -2.17 -10.27 -9.76
CA ASN A 151 -3.10 -10.71 -8.73
C ASN A 151 -4.51 -10.14 -8.96
N CYS A 152 -4.62 -8.82 -9.16
CA CYS A 152 -5.86 -8.16 -9.55
C CYS A 152 -5.55 -6.95 -10.45
N ASP A 153 -6.47 -6.64 -11.37
CA ASP A 153 -6.33 -5.47 -12.25
C ASP A 153 -6.53 -4.15 -11.49
N GLY A 154 -7.25 -4.16 -10.37
CA GLY A 154 -7.59 -2.95 -9.62
C GLY A 154 -8.92 -2.35 -10.07
N VAL A 155 -9.58 -1.63 -9.15
CA VAL A 155 -10.87 -0.96 -9.37
C VAL A 155 -10.89 0.33 -8.56
N GLY A 156 -11.24 1.44 -9.20
CA GLY A 156 -11.33 2.76 -8.59
C GLY A 156 -10.03 3.20 -7.93
N LEU A 157 -10.08 3.46 -6.62
CA LEU A 157 -8.91 3.87 -5.84
C LEU A 157 -7.92 2.71 -5.58
N CYS A 158 -8.35 1.46 -5.76
CA CYS A 158 -7.51 0.27 -5.60
C CYS A 158 -6.70 0.07 -6.89
N GLN A 159 -5.40 0.31 -6.81
CA GLN A 159 -4.46 0.11 -7.91
C GLN A 159 -4.31 -1.39 -8.28
N PRO A 160 -3.81 -1.70 -9.49
CA PRO A 160 -3.41 -3.05 -9.86
C PRO A 160 -2.42 -3.64 -8.85
N MET A 161 -2.61 -4.91 -8.52
CA MET A 161 -1.71 -5.67 -7.66
C MET A 161 -1.04 -6.81 -8.40
N LEU A 162 0.23 -7.01 -8.07
CA LEU A 162 1.04 -8.15 -8.44
C LEU A 162 1.17 -9.10 -7.24
N ALA A 163 1.45 -10.37 -7.53
CA ALA A 163 1.81 -11.34 -6.51
C ALA A 163 3.00 -12.17 -6.98
N TRP A 164 4.02 -12.25 -6.14
CA TRP A 164 4.99 -13.32 -6.22
C TRP A 164 4.45 -14.55 -5.48
N GLY A 165 4.75 -15.75 -5.98
CA GLY A 165 4.51 -16.95 -5.22
C GLY A 165 5.30 -18.17 -5.67
N VAL A 166 5.45 -19.11 -4.73
CA VAL A 166 6.05 -20.43 -4.91
C VAL A 166 5.15 -21.50 -4.30
N CYS A 167 5.19 -22.70 -4.89
CA CYS A 167 4.49 -23.90 -4.42
C CYS A 167 5.45 -25.09 -4.36
N GLY A 168 5.02 -26.18 -3.73
CA GLY A 168 5.75 -27.45 -3.68
C GLY A 168 7.12 -27.32 -3.01
N GLU A 169 8.14 -27.96 -3.58
CA GLU A 169 9.49 -27.99 -3.00
C GLU A 169 10.13 -26.59 -2.91
N ARG A 170 9.84 -25.69 -3.85
CA ARG A 170 10.31 -24.30 -3.77
C ARG A 170 9.68 -23.57 -2.58
N ALA A 171 8.40 -23.82 -2.29
CA ALA A 171 7.74 -23.25 -1.12
C ALA A 171 8.33 -23.79 0.18
N LYS A 172 8.66 -25.09 0.26
CA LYS A 172 9.31 -25.67 1.43
C LYS A 172 10.64 -25.00 1.72
N ARG A 173 11.53 -24.91 0.72
CA ARG A 173 12.84 -24.25 0.84
C ARG A 173 12.73 -22.76 1.20
N ALA A 174 11.83 -22.03 0.53
CA ALA A 174 11.60 -20.62 0.83
C ALA A 174 11.10 -20.45 2.27
N SER A 175 10.17 -21.31 2.71
CA SER A 175 9.63 -21.26 4.07
C SER A 175 10.70 -21.55 5.12
N HIS A 176 11.53 -22.57 4.89
CA HIS A 176 12.65 -22.89 5.78
C HIS A 176 13.61 -21.69 5.90
N ALA A 177 14.01 -21.07 4.79
CA ALA A 177 14.90 -19.91 4.79
C ALA A 177 14.29 -18.69 5.49
N LEU A 178 13.02 -18.36 5.22
CA LEU A 178 12.33 -17.23 5.86
C LEU A 178 12.06 -17.49 7.35
N ALA A 179 11.76 -18.74 7.74
CA ALA A 179 11.57 -19.09 9.15
C ALA A 179 12.81 -18.75 9.99
N THR A 180 14.01 -18.81 9.39
CA THR A 180 15.29 -18.50 10.01
C THR A 180 15.41 -17.07 10.51
N HIS A 181 14.58 -16.10 10.11
CA HIS A 181 14.60 -14.75 10.72
C HIS A 181 13.21 -14.22 11.09
N SER A 182 12.16 -15.01 10.82
CA SER A 182 10.78 -14.58 11.06
C SER A 182 10.49 -14.49 12.55
N ILE A 183 9.76 -13.44 12.93
CA ILE A 183 9.21 -13.22 14.26
C ILE A 183 7.72 -13.54 14.23
N THR A 184 6.96 -12.93 13.32
CA THR A 184 5.49 -12.99 13.31
C THR A 184 4.95 -14.27 12.69
N LYS A 185 5.54 -14.73 11.58
CA LYS A 185 5.00 -15.86 10.79
C LYS A 185 5.85 -17.13 10.90
N ARG A 186 6.79 -17.21 11.86
CA ARG A 186 7.74 -18.33 11.98
C ARG A 186 7.05 -19.68 12.07
N LYS A 187 6.06 -19.83 12.96
CA LYS A 187 5.31 -21.10 13.10
C LYS A 187 4.62 -21.50 11.80
N GLN A 188 4.00 -20.54 11.10
CA GLN A 188 3.34 -20.76 9.81
C GLN A 188 4.34 -21.23 8.74
N LEU A 189 5.53 -20.64 8.72
CA LEU A 189 6.61 -21.00 7.80
C LEU A 189 7.19 -22.38 8.11
N LEU A 190 7.33 -22.76 9.38
CA LEU A 190 7.78 -24.11 9.75
C LEU A 190 6.77 -25.18 9.29
N LEU A 191 5.47 -24.96 9.49
CA LEU A 191 4.44 -25.86 8.95
C LEU A 191 4.53 -26.00 7.42
N ALA A 192 4.81 -24.90 6.71
CA ALA A 192 4.98 -24.91 5.26
C ALA A 192 6.28 -25.59 4.80
N ALA A 193 7.37 -25.46 5.58
CA ALA A 193 8.63 -26.14 5.33
C ALA A 193 8.48 -27.66 5.41
N ASP A 194 7.76 -28.12 6.44
CA ASP A 194 7.54 -29.54 6.72
C ASP A 194 6.23 -30.07 6.13
N TRP A 195 5.69 -29.41 5.10
CA TRP A 195 4.37 -29.74 4.56
C TRP A 195 4.29 -31.20 4.08
N PRO A 196 3.35 -32.02 4.61
CA PRO A 196 3.37 -33.47 4.44
C PRO A 196 2.89 -33.89 3.05
N HIS A 197 3.21 -35.13 2.66
CA HIS A 197 2.67 -35.76 1.45
C HIS A 197 1.25 -36.31 1.68
N ASP A 198 0.97 -36.82 2.87
CA ASP A 198 -0.32 -37.41 3.23
C ASP A 198 -1.45 -36.37 3.31
N ARG A 199 -2.62 -36.71 2.75
CA ARG A 199 -3.78 -35.80 2.67
C ARG A 199 -4.44 -35.57 4.03
N HIS A 200 -4.53 -36.58 4.90
CA HIS A 200 -5.15 -36.43 6.22
C HIS A 200 -4.33 -35.50 7.11
N CYS A 201 -3.01 -35.63 7.10
CA CYS A 201 -2.11 -34.70 7.80
C CYS A 201 -2.29 -33.25 7.31
N ARG A 202 -2.48 -33.03 6.00
CA ARG A 202 -2.69 -31.68 5.44
C ARG A 202 -3.97 -31.00 5.93
N VAL A 203 -5.03 -31.77 6.20
CA VAL A 203 -6.27 -31.22 6.75
C VAL A 203 -6.01 -30.63 8.14
N ALA A 204 -5.36 -31.40 9.02
CA ALA A 204 -5.00 -30.96 10.37
C ALA A 204 -4.10 -29.71 10.33
N LEU A 205 -3.05 -29.72 9.51
CA LEU A 205 -2.14 -28.58 9.37
C LEU A 205 -2.80 -27.34 8.76
N THR A 206 -3.80 -27.51 7.89
CA THR A 206 -4.56 -26.37 7.34
C THR A 206 -5.37 -25.69 8.45
N SER A 207 -6.01 -26.47 9.32
CA SER A 207 -6.70 -25.96 10.51
C SER A 207 -5.74 -25.26 11.47
N GLU A 208 -4.56 -25.85 11.70
CA GLU A 208 -3.52 -25.24 12.54
C GLU A 208 -3.01 -23.92 11.95
N LEU A 209 -2.73 -23.89 10.64
CA LEU A 209 -2.32 -22.68 9.92
C LEU A 209 -3.38 -21.57 10.02
N HIS A 210 -4.67 -21.93 9.96
CA HIS A 210 -5.75 -20.98 10.19
C HIS A 210 -5.77 -20.46 11.63
N ALA A 211 -5.62 -21.33 12.63
CA ALA A 211 -5.55 -20.94 14.04
C ALA A 211 -4.39 -19.98 14.32
N LEU A 212 -3.21 -20.23 13.75
CA LEU A 212 -2.02 -19.36 13.89
C LEU A 212 -2.23 -17.94 13.36
N LYS A 213 -3.15 -17.72 12.42
CA LYS A 213 -3.52 -16.36 11.94
C LYS A 213 -4.46 -15.63 12.88
N GLN A 214 -5.14 -16.36 13.77
CA GLN A 214 -6.10 -15.79 14.70
C GLN A 214 -5.51 -15.41 16.04
N GLN A 215 -4.43 -16.07 16.46
CA GLN A 215 -3.74 -15.83 17.73
C GLN A 215 -2.33 -15.25 17.54
N ASP A 216 -1.81 -14.62 18.60
CA ASP A 216 -0.43 -14.14 18.61
C ASP A 216 0.53 -15.34 18.54
N SER A 217 1.09 -15.56 17.36
CA SER A 217 2.04 -16.64 17.08
C SER A 217 3.47 -16.12 16.96
N ALA A 218 3.72 -14.87 17.35
CA ALA A 218 5.05 -14.28 17.31
C ALA A 218 6.02 -15.07 18.20
N THR A 219 7.22 -15.31 17.68
CA THR A 219 8.29 -15.98 18.44
C THR A 219 9.32 -14.94 18.86
N PRO A 220 9.56 -14.75 20.17
CA PRO A 220 10.54 -13.78 20.65
C PRO A 220 11.90 -14.04 20.02
N ARG A 221 12.48 -12.99 19.44
CA ARG A 221 13.78 -13.06 18.80
C ARG A 221 14.43 -11.70 18.75
N GLN A 222 15.77 -11.70 18.73
CA GLN A 222 16.52 -10.50 18.42
C GLN A 222 16.16 -10.01 17.01
N CYS A 223 15.53 -8.83 16.96
CA CYS A 223 15.29 -8.09 15.73
C CYS A 223 16.60 -7.43 15.27
N THR A 224 16.85 -7.47 13.96
CA THR A 224 17.95 -6.76 13.29
C THR A 224 17.42 -5.54 12.56
N LEU A 225 18.31 -4.63 12.13
CA LEU A 225 17.92 -3.44 11.38
C LEU A 225 17.33 -3.79 10.01
N GLU A 226 17.88 -4.80 9.33
CA GLU A 226 17.43 -5.28 8.04
C GLU A 226 16.03 -5.87 8.14
N TYR A 227 15.79 -6.74 9.13
CA TYR A 227 14.45 -7.26 9.41
C TYR A 227 13.46 -6.11 9.69
N PHE A 228 13.82 -5.16 10.56
CA PHE A 228 12.97 -4.02 10.87
C PHE A 228 12.66 -3.17 9.62
N THR A 229 13.67 -2.95 8.76
CA THR A 229 13.54 -2.23 7.49
C THR A 229 12.55 -2.92 6.56
N GLY A 230 12.65 -4.25 6.40
CA GLY A 230 11.72 -5.02 5.58
C GLY A 230 10.28 -4.97 6.11
N LEU A 231 10.10 -5.14 7.42
CA LEU A 231 8.79 -5.05 8.06
C LEU A 231 8.19 -3.65 7.95
N PHE A 232 9.01 -2.60 8.07
CA PHE A 232 8.60 -1.22 7.89
C PHE A 232 8.21 -0.93 6.43
N ASP A 233 8.89 -1.53 5.46
CA ASP A 233 8.53 -1.39 4.04
C ASP A 233 7.20 -2.05 3.67
N ALA A 234 6.82 -3.12 4.38
CA ALA A 234 5.48 -3.69 4.31
C ALA A 234 4.46 -2.82 5.09
N ASP A 235 4.51 -2.86 6.42
CA ASP A 235 3.44 -2.34 7.31
C ASP A 235 3.71 -0.94 7.91
N GLY A 236 4.91 -0.42 7.70
CA GLY A 236 5.30 0.89 8.22
C GLY A 236 4.61 2.07 7.53
N CYS A 237 4.62 3.21 8.19
CA CYS A 237 4.06 4.46 7.71
C CYS A 237 4.92 5.63 8.21
N ILE A 238 5.25 6.53 7.29
CA ILE A 238 5.93 7.79 7.59
C ILE A 238 4.87 8.89 7.58
N LYS A 239 4.69 9.57 8.71
CA LYS A 239 3.67 10.62 8.89
C LYS A 239 4.33 11.94 9.23
N ILE A 240 3.81 13.01 8.63
CA ILE A 240 4.12 14.38 9.01
C ILE A 240 2.87 14.98 9.64
N SER A 241 2.98 15.42 10.89
CA SER A 241 1.90 16.06 11.61
C SER A 241 1.59 17.46 11.06
N THR A 242 0.52 18.08 11.56
CA THR A 242 0.14 19.44 11.15
C THR A 242 1.15 20.51 11.58
N ASN A 243 1.95 20.25 12.63
CA ASN A 243 3.04 21.13 13.07
C ASN A 243 4.40 20.77 12.46
N GLY A 244 4.43 19.90 11.43
CA GLY A 244 5.68 19.52 10.75
C GLY A 244 6.55 18.54 11.54
N ALA A 245 6.02 17.87 12.57
CA ALA A 245 6.73 16.83 13.29
C ALA A 245 6.63 15.50 12.54
N LEU A 246 7.76 14.80 12.47
CA LEU A 246 7.85 13.48 11.85
C LEU A 246 7.48 12.38 12.85
N CYS A 247 6.68 11.42 12.41
CA CYS A 247 6.30 10.24 13.17
C CYS A 247 6.43 8.98 12.30
N LEU A 248 7.13 7.97 12.82
CA LEU A 248 7.17 6.63 12.21
C LEU A 248 6.17 5.74 12.95
N GLN A 249 5.41 4.95 12.20
CA GLN A 249 4.39 4.07 12.77
C GLN A 249 4.41 2.70 12.10
N ILE A 250 4.19 1.63 12.86
CA ILE A 250 3.81 0.31 12.34
C ILE A 250 2.51 -0.12 13.02
N GLY A 251 1.57 -0.66 12.25
CA GLY A 251 0.36 -1.30 12.77
C GLY A 251 0.48 -2.83 12.68
N GLN A 252 0.14 -3.55 13.74
CA GLN A 252 0.11 -5.01 13.77
C GLN A 252 -1.10 -5.50 14.55
N LYS A 253 -1.62 -6.68 14.18
CA LYS A 253 -2.71 -7.33 14.95
C LYS A 253 -2.24 -7.71 16.35
N PHE A 254 -0.98 -8.14 16.48
CA PHE A 254 -0.43 -8.69 17.70
C PHE A 254 0.66 -7.79 18.28
N ALA A 255 0.68 -7.66 19.61
CA ALA A 255 1.57 -6.72 20.29
C ALA A 255 3.01 -7.25 20.42
N SER A 256 3.20 -8.57 20.48
CA SER A 256 4.51 -9.18 20.76
C SER A 256 5.58 -8.82 19.73
N VAL A 257 5.24 -8.77 18.44
CA VAL A 257 6.19 -8.30 17.41
C VAL A 257 6.58 -6.85 17.63
N LEU A 258 5.64 -5.98 18.03
CA LEU A 258 5.90 -4.56 18.26
C LEU A 258 6.76 -4.33 19.51
N GLN A 259 6.61 -5.16 20.53
CA GLN A 259 7.49 -5.17 21.71
C GLN A 259 8.92 -5.57 21.32
N CYS A 260 9.09 -6.59 20.47
CA CYS A 260 10.42 -6.94 19.94
C CYS A 260 11.09 -5.77 19.20
N LEU A 261 10.31 -4.97 18.45
CA LEU A 261 10.82 -3.76 17.77
C LEU A 261 11.17 -2.64 18.76
N GLN A 262 10.34 -2.45 19.78
CA GLN A 262 10.58 -1.48 20.85
C GLN A 262 11.88 -1.81 21.60
N ASP A 263 12.09 -3.07 21.98
CA ASP A 263 13.31 -3.53 22.65
C ASP A 263 14.54 -3.34 21.77
N PHE A 264 14.43 -3.63 20.47
CA PHE A 264 15.50 -3.41 19.50
C PHE A 264 15.89 -1.92 19.41
N LEU A 265 14.92 -1.01 19.32
CA LEU A 265 15.21 0.42 19.22
C LEU A 265 15.74 1.02 20.52
N ALA A 266 15.26 0.54 21.66
CA ALA A 266 15.80 0.94 22.96
C ALA A 266 17.26 0.53 23.09
N ARG A 267 17.60 -0.72 22.72
CA ARG A 267 18.95 -1.26 22.81
C ARG A 267 19.92 -0.67 21.80
N ASP A 268 19.56 -0.66 20.52
CA ASP A 268 20.51 -0.39 19.44
C ASP A 268 20.54 1.10 19.03
N PHE A 269 19.49 1.86 19.38
CA PHE A 269 19.40 3.29 19.06
C PHE A 269 19.22 4.20 20.29
N GLY A 270 19.00 3.66 21.49
CA GLY A 270 18.65 4.46 22.67
C GLY A 270 17.35 5.23 22.49
N ILE A 271 16.43 4.73 21.65
CA ILE A 271 15.17 5.40 21.33
C ILE A 271 14.05 4.78 22.15
N ASP A 272 13.49 5.59 23.05
CA ASP A 272 12.21 5.26 23.67
C ASP A 272 11.08 5.41 22.64
N SER A 273 10.38 4.31 22.43
CA SER A 273 9.28 4.19 21.48
C SER A 273 8.05 3.67 22.21
N GLN A 274 6.88 3.83 21.63
CA GLN A 274 5.64 3.55 22.33
C GLN A 274 4.79 2.53 21.56
N VAL A 275 4.19 1.61 22.32
CA VAL A 275 3.27 0.59 21.82
C VAL A 275 1.90 0.82 22.46
N GLN A 276 0.87 0.99 21.64
CA GLN A 276 -0.49 1.27 22.09
C GLN A 276 -1.52 0.41 21.36
N SER A 277 -2.46 -0.16 22.10
CA SER A 277 -3.55 -0.98 21.56
C SER A 277 -4.79 -0.15 21.26
N TYR A 278 -5.36 -0.35 20.07
CA TYR A 278 -6.57 0.33 19.59
C TYR A 278 -7.55 -0.72 19.03
N GLY A 279 -8.35 -1.31 19.92
CA GLY A 279 -9.24 -2.42 19.55
C GLY A 279 -8.45 -3.65 19.13
N SER A 280 -8.65 -4.13 17.90
CA SER A 280 -7.97 -5.31 17.35
C SER A 280 -6.60 -5.04 16.72
N ILE A 281 -6.14 -3.79 16.74
CA ILE A 281 -4.85 -3.39 16.14
C ILE A 281 -4.00 -2.73 17.21
N THR A 282 -2.76 -3.19 17.34
CA THR A 282 -1.71 -2.55 18.13
C THR A 282 -0.84 -1.69 17.23
N ARG A 283 -0.39 -0.54 17.73
CA ARG A 283 0.43 0.42 16.99
C ARG A 283 1.71 0.70 17.74
N PHE A 284 2.82 0.61 17.01
CA PHE A 284 4.13 1.04 17.41
C PHE A 284 4.38 2.43 16.82
N TYR A 285 4.97 3.35 17.58
CA TYR A 285 5.35 4.66 17.04
C TYR A 285 6.61 5.28 17.67
N ILE A 286 7.29 6.05 16.83
CA ILE A 286 8.41 6.95 17.18
C ILE A 286 7.94 8.36 16.83
N SER A 287 7.91 9.28 17.79
CA SER A 287 7.34 10.62 17.59
C SER A 287 8.35 11.76 17.63
N ARG A 288 9.57 11.53 18.12
CA ARG A 288 10.63 12.55 18.12
C ARG A 288 11.23 12.65 16.73
N THR A 289 11.15 13.84 16.13
CA THR A 289 11.58 14.05 14.72
C THR A 289 13.04 13.67 14.48
N SER A 290 13.95 14.00 15.41
CA SER A 290 15.36 13.61 15.34
C SER A 290 15.54 12.09 15.36
N SER A 291 14.86 11.39 16.27
CA SER A 291 14.86 9.93 16.35
C SER A 291 14.30 9.28 15.08
N CYS A 292 13.18 9.80 14.56
CA CYS A 292 12.60 9.35 13.29
C CYS A 292 13.61 9.49 12.14
N LYS A 293 14.27 10.65 12.02
CA LYS A 293 15.28 10.86 10.97
C LYS A 293 16.48 9.93 11.13
N HIS A 294 16.98 9.72 12.35
CA HIS A 294 18.08 8.78 12.60
C HIS A 294 17.70 7.36 12.14
N VAL A 295 16.52 6.88 12.53
CA VAL A 295 16.03 5.55 12.14
C VAL A 295 15.80 5.45 10.62
N LEU A 296 15.19 6.45 9.98
CA LEU A 296 15.02 6.49 8.52
C LEU A 296 16.37 6.43 7.78
N GLN A 297 17.37 7.18 8.26
CA GLN A 297 18.71 7.18 7.67
C GLN A 297 19.38 5.81 7.80
N ALA A 298 19.24 5.16 8.96
CA ALA A 298 19.74 3.81 9.17
C ALA A 298 19.02 2.79 8.26
N MET A 299 17.69 2.86 8.16
CA MET A 299 16.91 1.98 7.28
C MET A 299 17.26 2.18 5.79
N LEU A 300 17.48 3.41 5.33
CA LEU A 300 17.94 3.68 3.96
C LEU A 300 19.29 3.00 3.68
N ARG A 301 20.24 3.04 4.62
CA ARG A 301 21.52 2.33 4.50
C ARG A 301 21.35 0.81 4.53
N ALA A 302 20.38 0.31 5.29
CA ALA A 302 20.02 -1.11 5.36
C ALA A 302 19.17 -1.58 4.16
N GLY A 303 18.87 -0.70 3.20
CA GLY A 303 18.17 -1.07 1.98
C GLY A 303 16.64 -0.94 2.04
N LEU A 304 16.12 0.09 2.72
CA LEU A 304 14.73 0.54 2.56
C LEU A 304 14.45 0.83 1.09
N ARG A 305 13.40 0.24 0.52
CA ARG A 305 13.06 0.26 -0.91
C ARG A 305 11.69 0.85 -1.17
N CYS A 306 10.64 0.23 -0.64
CA CYS A 306 9.25 0.58 -0.97
C CYS A 306 8.86 1.98 -0.48
N LYS A 307 9.53 2.46 0.58
CA LYS A 307 9.34 3.78 1.18
C LYS A 307 10.60 4.65 1.11
N ALA A 308 11.57 4.30 0.27
CA ALA A 308 12.86 4.99 0.18
C ALA A 308 12.71 6.48 -0.16
N GLU A 309 11.93 6.80 -1.19
CA GLU A 309 11.70 8.18 -1.63
C GLU A 309 10.95 9.00 -0.55
N GLN A 310 9.95 8.39 0.10
CA GLN A 310 9.25 8.99 1.23
C GLN A 310 10.19 9.28 2.41
N ALA A 311 11.14 8.37 2.68
CA ALA A 311 12.14 8.54 3.71
C ALA A 311 13.13 9.67 3.38
N GLN A 312 13.58 9.77 2.13
CA GLN A 312 14.45 10.85 1.67
C GLN A 312 13.79 12.22 1.82
N LEU A 313 12.53 12.36 1.40
CA LEU A 313 11.74 13.58 1.62
C LEU A 313 11.64 13.91 3.12
N ALA A 314 11.35 12.92 3.96
CA ALA A 314 11.24 13.09 5.41
C ALA A 314 12.57 13.46 6.08
N LEU A 315 13.72 13.02 5.56
CA LEU A 315 15.04 13.45 6.05
C LEU A 315 15.28 14.95 5.79
N GLY A 316 14.80 15.46 4.65
CA GLY A 316 14.84 16.88 4.30
C GLY A 316 13.84 17.77 5.04
N LEU A 317 12.94 17.19 5.85
CA LEU A 317 11.88 17.93 6.54
C LEU A 317 12.42 18.97 7.53
N THR A 318 12.00 20.21 7.37
CA THR A 318 12.19 21.33 8.29
C THR A 318 10.84 21.95 8.62
N SER A 319 10.80 22.89 9.58
CA SER A 319 9.60 23.67 9.84
C SER A 319 9.19 24.55 8.65
N SER A 320 10.15 25.01 7.83
CA SER A 320 9.91 25.90 6.70
C SER A 320 9.38 25.19 5.46
N ASN A 321 9.75 23.92 5.22
CA ASN A 321 9.33 23.17 4.03
C ASN A 321 8.26 22.09 4.32
N ALA A 322 7.71 22.03 5.54
CA ALA A 322 6.80 20.94 5.95
C ALA A 322 5.56 20.80 5.05
N ALA A 323 5.06 21.90 4.49
CA ALA A 323 3.95 21.92 3.54
C ALA A 323 4.30 21.20 2.23
N GLU A 324 5.41 21.60 1.61
CA GLU A 324 5.92 21.03 0.37
C GLU A 324 6.23 19.53 0.53
N VAL A 325 6.97 19.16 1.58
CA VAL A 325 7.33 17.76 1.87
C VAL A 325 6.07 16.92 2.09
N ARG A 326 5.06 17.45 2.79
CA ARG A 326 3.78 16.76 2.99
C ARG A 326 3.06 16.54 1.66
N SER A 327 3.02 17.55 0.79
CA SER A 327 2.43 17.45 -0.55
C SER A 327 3.12 16.36 -1.37
N ALA A 328 4.45 16.41 -1.48
CA ALA A 328 5.24 15.43 -2.21
C ALA A 328 5.06 14.01 -1.65
N MET A 329 5.16 13.83 -0.33
CA MET A 329 4.92 12.53 0.31
C MET A 329 3.49 12.00 0.07
N SER A 330 2.53 12.90 -0.13
CA SER A 330 1.14 12.53 -0.35
C SER A 330 0.91 11.85 -1.69
N GLU A 331 1.73 12.16 -2.70
CA GLU A 331 1.72 11.58 -4.04
C GLU A 331 2.30 10.16 -4.06
N LEU A 332 3.24 9.89 -3.13
CA LEU A 332 3.89 8.59 -2.94
C LEU A 332 3.11 7.64 -2.03
N ALA A 333 2.12 8.16 -1.30
CA ALA A 333 1.28 7.37 -0.40
C ALA A 333 0.11 6.73 -1.16
N GLY A 334 -0.30 5.54 -0.72
CA GLY A 334 -1.48 4.87 -1.29
C GLY A 334 -2.78 5.67 -1.14
N ASN A 335 -3.78 5.30 -1.93
CA ASN A 335 -5.05 6.04 -2.05
C ASN A 335 -6.06 5.79 -0.90
N GLN A 336 -5.67 5.16 0.21
CA GLN A 336 -6.61 4.82 1.29
C GLN A 336 -7.28 6.06 1.91
N SER A 337 -6.60 7.20 1.90
CA SER A 337 -7.12 8.49 2.37
C SER A 337 -7.42 9.48 1.23
N PHE A 338 -7.64 8.98 0.00
CA PHE A 338 -7.88 9.83 -1.16
C PHE A 338 -9.15 10.69 -0.99
N GLY A 339 -9.04 11.98 -1.27
CA GLY A 339 -10.12 12.96 -1.07
C GLY A 339 -10.36 13.37 0.39
N LYS A 340 -9.63 12.79 1.36
CA LYS A 340 -9.76 13.12 2.79
C LYS A 340 -8.61 13.99 3.32
N LYS A 341 -7.59 14.22 2.50
CA LYS A 341 -6.43 15.04 2.88
C LYS A 341 -6.81 16.51 2.76
N LEU A 342 -6.38 17.30 3.74
CA LEU A 342 -6.50 18.75 3.69
C LEU A 342 -5.37 19.30 2.82
N ASP A 343 -5.71 20.27 1.97
CA ASP A 343 -4.76 21.15 1.30
C ASP A 343 -4.14 22.14 2.32
N GLU A 344 -3.19 22.96 1.87
CA GLU A 344 -2.53 23.94 2.74
C GLU A 344 -3.53 24.95 3.33
N ASP A 345 -4.48 25.42 2.53
CA ASP A 345 -5.54 26.30 3.02
C ASP A 345 -6.46 25.60 4.02
N GLY A 346 -6.77 24.32 3.81
CA GLY A 346 -7.54 23.48 4.72
C GLY A 346 -6.83 23.27 6.05
N LEU A 347 -5.51 23.07 6.03
CA LEU A 347 -4.68 23.01 7.22
C LEU A 347 -4.62 24.35 7.95
N HIS A 348 -4.53 25.46 7.21
CA HIS A 348 -4.61 26.80 7.77
C HIS A 348 -5.96 27.05 8.46
N ARG A 349 -7.08 26.81 7.76
CA ARG A 349 -8.45 26.88 8.32
C ARG A 349 -8.59 26.01 9.58
N SER A 350 -8.09 24.78 9.55
CA SER A 350 -8.10 23.86 10.70
C SER A 350 -7.32 24.41 11.90
N ARG A 351 -6.18 25.08 11.68
CA ARG A 351 -5.41 25.76 12.74
C ARG A 351 -6.20 26.93 13.34
N LEU A 352 -6.80 27.78 12.51
CA LEU A 352 -7.62 28.91 12.98
C LEU A 352 -8.80 28.44 13.85
N ILE A 353 -9.53 27.43 13.38
CA ILE A 353 -10.65 26.83 14.13
C ILE A 353 -10.18 26.31 15.50
N ARG A 354 -9.06 25.60 15.54
CA ARG A 354 -8.48 25.08 16.80
C ARG A 354 -8.05 26.20 17.75
N ASN A 355 -7.43 27.25 17.24
CA ASN A 355 -7.01 28.40 18.05
C ASN A 355 -8.23 29.15 18.62
N ALA A 356 -9.27 29.34 17.80
CA ALA A 356 -10.54 29.94 18.25
C ALA A 356 -11.20 29.09 19.34
N HIS A 357 -11.19 27.75 19.22
CA HIS A 357 -11.62 26.84 20.30
C HIS A 357 -10.83 27.06 21.59
N GLY A 358 -9.51 27.21 21.51
CA GLY A 358 -8.67 27.50 22.66
C GLY A 358 -8.97 28.85 23.30
N GLN A 359 -9.38 29.85 22.51
CA GLN A 359 -9.84 31.15 23.01
C GLN A 359 -11.20 31.04 23.72
N ALA A 360 -12.17 30.38 23.09
CA ALA A 360 -13.50 30.17 23.68
C ALA A 360 -13.41 29.49 25.06
N ARG A 361 -12.60 28.42 25.19
CA ARG A 361 -12.37 27.75 26.49
C ARG A 361 -11.71 28.65 27.53
N ARG A 362 -10.89 29.63 27.13
CA ARG A 362 -10.28 30.60 28.05
C ARG A 362 -11.32 31.59 28.57
N TYR A 363 -12.16 32.14 27.69
CA TYR A 363 -13.26 33.02 28.08
C TYR A 363 -14.27 32.32 29.00
N GLU A 364 -14.58 31.06 28.72
CA GLU A 364 -15.45 30.23 29.55
C GLU A 364 -14.88 30.09 30.98
N ARG A 365 -13.59 29.78 31.11
CA ARG A 365 -12.90 29.70 32.42
C ARG A 365 -12.84 31.03 33.16
N GLN A 366 -12.90 32.15 32.45
CA GLN A 366 -12.91 33.50 33.02
C GLN A 366 -14.33 33.98 33.37
N GLY A 367 -15.37 33.17 33.14
CA GLY A 367 -16.76 33.56 33.36
C GLY A 367 -17.32 34.55 32.31
N ASN A 368 -16.60 34.76 31.21
CA ASN A 368 -17.02 35.68 30.16
C ASN A 368 -17.91 34.96 29.13
N LEU A 369 -19.19 34.85 29.46
CA LEU A 369 -20.18 34.11 28.66
C LEU A 369 -20.47 34.75 27.30
N ILE A 370 -20.45 36.08 27.21
CA ILE A 370 -20.73 36.81 25.97
C ILE A 370 -19.63 36.52 24.94
N ASP A 371 -18.36 36.71 25.33
CA ASP A 371 -17.24 36.46 24.41
C ASP A 371 -17.13 34.98 24.02
N THR A 372 -17.44 34.08 24.95
CA THR A 372 -17.53 32.64 24.66
C THR A 372 -18.56 32.37 23.57
N ARG A 373 -19.78 32.92 23.71
CA ARG A 373 -20.86 32.75 22.73
C ARG A 373 -20.48 33.32 21.36
N THR A 374 -19.94 34.54 21.32
CA THR A 374 -19.47 35.18 20.08
C THR A 374 -18.42 34.32 19.39
N LYS A 375 -17.45 33.79 20.16
CA LYS A 375 -16.39 32.95 19.59
C LYS A 375 -16.89 31.61 19.08
N LEU A 376 -17.89 31.00 19.73
CA LEU A 376 -18.54 29.79 19.27
C LEU A 376 -19.32 30.00 17.96
N GLN A 377 -19.95 31.17 17.77
CA GLN A 377 -20.59 31.52 16.50
C GLN A 377 -19.55 31.66 15.37
N GLU A 378 -18.42 32.34 15.63
CA GLU A 378 -17.31 32.47 14.68
C GLU A 378 -16.74 31.09 14.27
N ILE A 379 -16.52 30.21 15.26
CA ILE A 379 -16.09 28.82 15.03
C ILE A 379 -17.07 28.07 14.12
N THR A 380 -18.37 28.28 14.33
CA THR A 380 -19.41 27.62 13.53
C THR A 380 -19.36 28.09 12.08
N ALA A 381 -19.25 29.40 11.84
CA ALA A 381 -19.07 29.95 10.50
C ALA A 381 -17.79 29.43 9.83
N MET A 382 -16.65 29.41 10.54
CA MET A 382 -15.38 28.88 10.03
C MET A 382 -15.46 27.38 9.68
N LYS A 383 -16.16 26.57 10.49
CA LYS A 383 -16.36 25.14 10.22
C LYS A 383 -17.19 24.93 8.96
N THR A 384 -18.29 25.66 8.79
CA THR A 384 -19.13 25.58 7.59
C THR A 384 -18.34 25.90 6.34
N GLU A 385 -17.54 26.98 6.37
CA GLU A 385 -16.70 27.34 5.23
C GLU A 385 -15.59 26.32 4.96
N HIS A 386 -14.92 25.83 6.02
CA HIS A 386 -13.92 24.78 5.92
C HIS A 386 -14.49 23.50 5.28
N GLU A 387 -15.67 23.06 5.70
CA GLU A 387 -16.36 21.91 5.10
C GLU A 387 -16.69 22.14 3.63
N ARG A 388 -17.14 23.35 3.26
CA ARG A 388 -17.44 23.72 1.88
C ARG A 388 -16.20 23.62 0.99
N CYS A 389 -15.10 24.25 1.41
CA CYS A 389 -13.84 24.20 0.67
C CYS A 389 -13.31 22.78 0.53
N ASN A 390 -13.31 21.99 1.60
CA ASN A 390 -12.84 20.61 1.57
C ASN A 390 -13.69 19.74 0.64
N ALA A 391 -15.02 19.90 0.65
CA ALA A 391 -15.90 19.17 -0.25
C ALA A 391 -15.61 19.51 -1.72
N LYS A 392 -15.38 20.78 -2.04
CA LYS A 392 -15.02 21.22 -3.40
C LYS A 392 -13.65 20.70 -3.83
N PHE A 393 -12.67 20.72 -2.93
CA PHE A 393 -11.35 20.17 -3.20
C PHE A 393 -11.39 18.65 -3.44
N GLU A 394 -12.14 17.91 -2.62
CA GLU A 394 -12.39 16.48 -2.84
C GLU A 394 -13.05 16.23 -4.21
N ASN A 395 -14.04 17.05 -4.59
CA ASN A 395 -14.71 16.95 -5.89
C ASN A 395 -13.71 17.03 -7.05
N LEU A 396 -12.84 18.04 -7.01
CA LEU A 396 -11.80 18.25 -8.01
C LEU A 396 -10.87 17.04 -8.08
N GLN A 397 -10.33 16.60 -6.94
CA GLN A 397 -9.43 15.45 -6.86
C GLN A 397 -10.06 14.17 -7.43
N LEU A 398 -11.32 13.89 -7.09
CA LEU A 398 -12.04 12.72 -7.62
C LEU A 398 -12.18 12.81 -9.14
N SER A 399 -12.54 13.98 -9.67
CA SER A 399 -12.69 14.18 -11.11
C SER A 399 -11.38 13.99 -11.87
N GLU A 400 -10.28 14.55 -11.36
CA GLU A 400 -8.94 14.40 -11.96
C GLU A 400 -8.47 12.96 -11.93
N TYR A 401 -8.74 12.25 -10.83
CA TYR A 401 -8.35 10.87 -10.68
C TYR A 401 -9.12 9.93 -11.62
N ILE A 402 -10.42 10.19 -11.83
CA ILE A 402 -11.21 9.47 -12.84
C ILE A 402 -10.59 9.72 -14.23
N ARG A 403 -10.30 10.98 -14.60
CA ARG A 403 -9.63 11.31 -15.87
C ARG A 403 -8.27 10.61 -16.01
N LYS A 404 -7.49 10.51 -14.92
CA LYS A 404 -6.21 9.79 -14.91
C LYS A 404 -6.37 8.31 -15.24
N ILE A 405 -7.32 7.60 -14.64
CA ILE A 405 -7.58 6.19 -14.97
C ILE A 405 -8.01 6.05 -16.44
N HIS A 406 -8.85 6.97 -16.93
CA HIS A 406 -9.22 7.01 -18.35
C HIS A 406 -8.03 7.18 -19.29
N HIS A 407 -7.13 8.09 -18.95
CA HIS A 407 -5.91 8.30 -19.73
C HIS A 407 -5.08 7.03 -19.82
N ARG A 408 -4.93 6.27 -18.72
CA ARG A 408 -4.22 4.99 -18.70
C ARG A 408 -4.85 3.94 -19.61
N HIS A 409 -6.17 3.90 -19.75
CA HIS A 409 -6.82 3.03 -20.74
C HIS A 409 -6.39 3.38 -22.16
N ARG A 410 -6.40 4.67 -22.53
CA ARG A 410 -5.97 5.13 -23.85
C ARG A 410 -4.52 4.74 -24.18
N GLU A 411 -3.60 4.95 -23.24
CA GLU A 411 -2.17 4.57 -23.40
C GLU A 411 -1.99 3.05 -23.64
N SER A 412 -2.83 2.23 -22.99
CA SER A 412 -2.76 0.77 -23.10
C SER A 412 -3.22 0.22 -24.46
N HIS A 413 -4.00 0.99 -25.22
CA HIS A 413 -4.40 0.65 -26.59
C HIS A 413 -3.31 1.00 -27.60
N VAL A 414 -2.76 2.22 -27.52
CA VAL A 414 -1.72 2.68 -28.47
C VAL A 414 -0.49 1.77 -28.45
N SER A 415 -0.13 1.25 -27.27
CA SER A 415 1.02 0.34 -27.12
C SER A 415 0.83 -1.03 -27.78
N GLN A 416 -0.40 -1.44 -28.12
CA GLN A 416 -0.66 -2.75 -28.75
C GLN A 416 -0.46 -2.72 -30.27
N ASP A 417 -0.64 -1.56 -30.90
CA ASP A 417 -0.57 -1.44 -32.36
C ASP A 417 0.87 -1.15 -32.86
N ALA A 418 1.77 -0.72 -31.98
CA ALA A 418 3.13 -0.34 -32.32
C ALA A 418 4.16 -1.50 -32.32
N SER A 419 3.72 -2.76 -32.24
CA SER A 419 4.65 -3.90 -32.26
C SER A 419 5.15 -4.11 -33.70
N PRO A 420 6.45 -3.92 -34.01
CA PRO A 420 6.97 -4.10 -35.36
C PRO A 420 6.82 -5.56 -35.81
N CYS A 421 6.22 -5.77 -36.98
CA CYS A 421 6.15 -7.07 -37.66
C CYS A 421 7.51 -7.54 -38.15
#